data_AF-A0A847VJF8-F1
#
_entry.id   AF-A0A847VJF8-F1
#
_cell.length_a   1.000
_cell.length_b   1.000
_cell.length_c   1.000
_cell.angle_alpha   90.00
_cell.angle_beta   90.00
_cell.angle_gamma   90.00
#
_symmetry.space_group_name_H-M   'P 1'
#
loop_
_entity.id
_entity.type
_entity.pdbx_description
1 polymer ?
#
loop_
_entity_poly.entity_id
_entity_poly.type
_entity_poly.pdbx_seq_one_letter_code
_entity_poly.pdbx_strand_id
1 'polypeptide(L)'
;MRHPPPAPAAGTTAIGAAVLAFLATLAATPQPARAAAVTDGSAGAVQTLAGRFTVPQTLGTVRGANLLHSFARFGIDKGEAATFTTQDPGLRHVIARVTGGQASVLEGPLQLQAAGGASPDFWLLNPSGVVVGAGAHFDVPAGLHLGAANTIRFADGSRLDASAGDASSLSVAAPESFGFLAAPAAPAGPLVVRDAALLPAFGAPLTVAGGELRIERAQLATLAAPLHLQAQGALVLGAGAELAASGVGPGALLRLEAGQASAMQGATASAWNYGSRPGSGLQVDVSGALVLSEGANLASYTMADGMAGPLRVNAGSLTLSGRGANGPTGLLTMGQAGAPGELAVRVADALQILGGASIGSSNRSGAVPGPLSVQARRVFIDGQGAPTTISGLSGGGGPAASVEVQAGEQLTLRDGGQIAGATLGGADAGSVTVRSPRIEMQGGGNGVVTGIYANALGAGRGGALVIEAEALTLLDGARISTSTNHEQGSAGRIGIDAGQLRIEGHGAATGIDSYAYGAAGNAGSVELQVRGALTL
;
A
#
# COMPACT_ATOMS: atom_id res chain seq x y z
N MET A 1 -61.39 1.30 -10.13
CA MET A 1 -60.84 1.14 -11.49
C MET A 1 -59.39 1.60 -11.45
N ARG A 2 -58.46 0.65 -11.57
CA ARG A 2 -57.01 0.84 -11.47
C ARG A 2 -56.45 1.22 -12.85
N HIS A 3 -55.71 2.32 -12.94
CA HIS A 3 -54.77 2.57 -14.03
C HIS A 3 -53.35 2.65 -13.44
N PRO A 4 -52.36 1.94 -14.01
CA PRO A 4 -51.02 1.82 -13.44
C PRO A 4 -50.12 3.02 -13.79
N PRO A 5 -49.08 3.31 -12.99
CA PRO A 5 -48.07 4.30 -13.30
C PRO A 5 -47.04 3.76 -14.33
N PRO A 6 -46.41 4.64 -15.14
CA PRO A 6 -45.39 4.25 -16.11
C PRO A 6 -44.04 3.95 -15.44
N ALA A 7 -43.32 2.99 -16.02
CA ALA A 7 -42.05 2.45 -15.56
C ALA A 7 -40.88 3.47 -15.63
N PRO A 8 -39.89 3.38 -14.73
CA PRO A 8 -38.67 4.18 -14.82
C PRO A 8 -37.70 3.60 -15.87
N ALA A 9 -37.22 4.47 -16.76
CA ALA A 9 -36.15 4.16 -17.70
C ALA A 9 -34.82 4.05 -16.94
N ALA A 10 -34.24 2.85 -16.94
CA ALA A 10 -32.90 2.58 -16.48
C ALA A 10 -31.89 3.07 -17.52
N GLY A 11 -31.10 4.09 -17.16
CA GLY A 11 -29.93 4.55 -17.90
C GLY A 11 -28.67 4.35 -17.06
N THR A 12 -28.24 3.10 -16.88
CA THR A 12 -26.95 2.77 -16.30
C THR A 12 -25.89 2.80 -17.39
N THR A 13 -25.07 3.86 -17.40
CA THR A 13 -23.80 3.89 -18.15
C THR A 13 -22.80 2.96 -17.46
N ALA A 14 -22.63 1.78 -18.05
CA ALA A 14 -21.60 0.81 -17.69
C ALA A 14 -20.20 1.36 -18.05
N ILE A 15 -19.33 1.48 -17.05
CA ILE A 15 -17.88 1.57 -17.25
C ILE A 15 -17.33 0.16 -17.00
N GLY A 16 -16.63 -0.37 -18.01
CA GLY A 16 -16.40 -1.79 -18.22
C GLY A 16 -15.56 -2.50 -17.15
N ALA A 17 -16.16 -3.55 -16.59
CA ALA A 17 -15.44 -4.67 -16.00
C ALA A 17 -14.98 -5.60 -17.14
N ALA A 18 -13.67 -5.83 -17.23
CA ALA A 18 -13.10 -6.88 -18.07
C ALA A 18 -12.06 -7.65 -17.26
N VAL A 19 -12.53 -8.61 -16.46
CA VAL A 19 -11.72 -9.74 -16.01
C VAL A 19 -12.47 -10.99 -16.47
N LEU A 20 -12.00 -11.57 -17.58
CA LEU A 20 -12.50 -12.83 -18.11
C LEU A 20 -12.19 -13.95 -17.12
N ALA A 21 -13.25 -14.62 -16.65
CA ALA A 21 -13.16 -15.91 -15.99
C ALA A 21 -12.77 -16.99 -17.00
N PHE A 22 -11.70 -17.74 -16.72
CA PHE A 22 -11.40 -19.01 -17.38
C PHE A 22 -11.40 -20.11 -16.30
N LEU A 23 -12.51 -20.85 -16.22
CA LEU A 23 -12.63 -22.06 -15.41
C LEU A 23 -12.25 -23.26 -16.28
N ALA A 24 -11.06 -23.81 -16.06
CA ALA A 24 -10.70 -25.12 -16.57
C ALA A 24 -10.72 -26.11 -15.38
N THR A 25 -11.77 -26.91 -15.30
CA THR A 25 -11.87 -28.05 -14.39
C THR A 25 -11.03 -29.21 -14.94
N LEU A 26 -9.91 -29.52 -14.29
CA LEU A 26 -9.13 -30.73 -14.55
C LEU A 26 -9.59 -31.83 -13.58
N ALA A 27 -10.23 -32.88 -14.09
CA ALA A 27 -10.46 -34.11 -13.36
C ALA A 27 -9.13 -34.87 -13.24
N ALA A 28 -8.64 -35.06 -12.00
CA ALA A 28 -7.38 -35.76 -11.74
C ALA A 28 -7.59 -37.27 -11.60
N THR A 29 -7.07 -38.05 -12.55
CA THR A 29 -6.69 -39.45 -12.31
C THR A 29 -5.40 -39.48 -11.49
N PRO A 30 -5.19 -40.44 -10.56
CA PRO A 30 -3.96 -40.52 -9.78
C PRO A 30 -2.77 -40.76 -10.72
N GLN A 31 -1.94 -39.73 -10.91
CA GLN A 31 -0.66 -39.86 -11.59
C GLN A 31 0.35 -40.51 -10.63
N PRO A 32 1.30 -41.34 -11.13
CA PRO A 32 2.41 -41.79 -10.32
C PRO A 32 3.17 -40.57 -9.78
N ALA A 33 3.48 -40.56 -8.48
CA ALA A 33 4.21 -39.48 -7.82
C ALA A 33 5.52 -39.21 -8.58
N ARG A 34 5.56 -38.11 -9.32
CA ARG A 34 6.79 -37.65 -9.98
C ARG A 34 7.67 -37.05 -8.89
N ALA A 35 8.99 -37.22 -8.98
CA ALA A 35 9.89 -36.67 -7.99
C ALA A 35 9.69 -35.16 -7.76
N ALA A 36 9.63 -34.78 -6.48
CA ALA A 36 9.41 -33.43 -6.00
C ALA A 36 10.56 -32.49 -6.37
N ALA A 37 11.79 -33.00 -6.22
CA ALA A 37 13.00 -32.27 -6.55
C ALA A 37 14.02 -33.15 -7.29
N VAL A 38 14.71 -32.56 -8.24
CA VAL A 38 15.79 -33.19 -9.00
C VAL A 38 16.94 -32.18 -9.08
N THR A 39 18.11 -32.52 -8.53
CA THR A 39 19.30 -31.65 -8.66
C THR A 39 19.83 -31.69 -10.10
N ASP A 40 20.35 -30.57 -10.62
CA ASP A 40 20.73 -30.45 -12.04
C ASP A 40 22.19 -30.83 -12.36
N GLY A 41 23.02 -31.07 -11.34
CA GLY A 41 24.43 -31.40 -11.52
C GLY A 41 25.38 -30.19 -11.52
N SER A 42 24.87 -28.96 -11.56
CA SER A 42 25.69 -27.74 -11.73
C SER A 42 26.34 -27.24 -10.43
N ALA A 43 25.83 -27.67 -9.26
CA ALA A 43 26.34 -27.31 -7.93
C ALA A 43 26.69 -28.52 -7.04
N GLY A 44 26.49 -29.75 -7.54
CA GLY A 44 26.63 -30.98 -6.77
C GLY A 44 26.17 -32.19 -7.59
N ALA A 45 26.08 -33.38 -6.97
CA ALA A 45 25.65 -34.59 -7.68
C ALA A 45 24.16 -34.52 -8.12
N VAL A 46 23.85 -35.09 -9.27
CA VAL A 46 22.47 -35.29 -9.74
C VAL A 46 21.79 -36.34 -8.85
N GLN A 47 20.66 -35.98 -8.24
CA GLN A 47 19.84 -36.81 -7.37
C GLN A 47 18.37 -36.54 -7.61
N THR A 48 17.56 -37.56 -7.37
CA THR A 48 16.09 -37.50 -7.41
C THR A 48 15.57 -37.63 -5.98
N LEU A 49 14.79 -36.65 -5.52
CA LEU A 49 14.30 -36.53 -4.15
C LEU A 49 12.76 -36.45 -4.18
N ALA A 50 12.09 -37.20 -3.30
CA ALA A 50 10.63 -37.29 -3.26
C ALA A 50 10.12 -37.64 -1.86
N GLY A 51 8.84 -37.40 -1.60
CA GLY A 51 8.22 -37.66 -0.31
C GLY A 51 8.72 -36.69 0.76
N ARG A 52 9.23 -37.23 1.86
CA ARG A 52 9.91 -36.43 2.90
C ARG A 52 11.41 -36.57 2.70
N PHE A 53 12.03 -35.59 2.06
CA PHE A 53 13.40 -35.67 1.58
C PHE A 53 14.33 -34.66 2.25
N THR A 54 15.60 -35.03 2.34
CA THR A 54 16.67 -34.18 2.87
C THR A 54 17.56 -33.69 1.74
N VAL A 55 17.90 -32.40 1.76
CA VAL A 55 18.91 -31.78 0.90
C VAL A 55 20.13 -31.44 1.77
N PRO A 56 21.13 -32.33 1.87
CA PRO A 56 22.31 -32.07 2.67
C PRO A 56 23.25 -31.06 2.01
N GLN A 57 24.05 -30.34 2.81
CA GLN A 57 25.09 -29.42 2.32
C GLN A 57 26.00 -30.04 1.25
N THR A 58 26.26 -31.35 1.30
CA THR A 58 27.08 -32.08 0.33
C THR A 58 26.48 -32.14 -1.09
N LEU A 59 25.19 -31.82 -1.26
CA LEU A 59 24.53 -31.64 -2.55
C LEU A 59 24.66 -30.22 -3.11
N GLY A 60 25.37 -29.33 -2.42
CA GLY A 60 25.56 -27.96 -2.84
C GLY A 60 27.04 -27.57 -2.94
N THR A 61 27.25 -26.36 -3.44
CA THR A 61 28.56 -25.72 -3.56
C THR A 61 28.65 -24.57 -2.56
N VAL A 62 29.70 -24.54 -1.75
CA VAL A 62 29.97 -23.46 -0.79
C VAL A 62 30.97 -22.45 -1.36
N ARG A 63 30.67 -21.16 -1.24
CA ARG A 63 31.58 -20.04 -1.52
C ARG A 63 31.44 -18.99 -0.42
N GLY A 64 32.47 -18.84 0.42
CA GLY A 64 32.39 -17.95 1.58
C GLY A 64 31.26 -18.37 2.51
N ALA A 65 30.34 -17.46 2.81
CA ALA A 65 29.17 -17.71 3.66
C ALA A 65 27.92 -18.21 2.88
N ASN A 66 28.04 -18.44 1.57
CA ASN A 66 26.94 -18.85 0.70
C ASN A 66 27.02 -20.34 0.35
N LEU A 67 25.91 -21.05 0.52
CA LEU A 67 25.69 -22.41 0.04
C LEU A 67 24.66 -22.41 -1.09
N LEU A 68 25.05 -22.86 -2.29
CA LEU A 68 24.15 -23.00 -3.44
C LEU A 68 23.76 -24.46 -3.67
N HIS A 69 22.47 -24.73 -3.67
CA HIS A 69 21.84 -25.92 -4.24
C HIS A 69 21.20 -25.58 -5.58
N SER A 70 21.38 -26.44 -6.59
CA SER A 70 20.86 -26.21 -7.93
C SER A 70 20.01 -27.39 -8.40
N PHE A 71 18.83 -27.07 -8.89
CA PHE A 71 17.76 -28.03 -9.19
C PHE A 71 17.28 -27.89 -10.64
N ALA A 72 17.15 -29.01 -11.34
CA ALA A 72 16.44 -29.05 -12.61
C ALA A 72 14.92 -28.89 -12.37
N ARG A 73 14.43 -29.35 -11.22
CA ARG A 73 13.07 -29.14 -10.73
C ARG A 73 13.10 -29.07 -9.21
N PHE A 74 12.34 -28.16 -8.63
CA PHE A 74 12.13 -28.12 -7.19
C PHE A 74 10.67 -27.78 -6.89
N GLY A 75 10.02 -28.61 -6.09
CA GLY A 75 8.68 -28.44 -5.58
C GLY A 75 8.50 -29.31 -4.34
N ILE A 76 7.41 -29.09 -3.63
CA ILE A 76 7.02 -29.85 -2.45
C ILE A 76 5.53 -30.08 -2.61
N ASP A 77 5.13 -31.23 -3.13
CA ASP A 77 3.72 -31.52 -3.36
C ASP A 77 2.99 -31.72 -2.03
N LYS A 78 1.65 -31.74 -2.06
CA LYS A 78 0.83 -31.96 -0.88
C LYS A 78 1.18 -33.31 -0.22
N GLY A 79 1.59 -33.26 1.04
CA GLY A 79 2.02 -34.44 1.82
C GLY A 79 3.52 -34.71 1.78
N GLU A 80 4.28 -33.95 0.99
CA GLU A 80 5.75 -33.99 0.95
C GLU A 80 6.38 -33.01 1.95
N ALA A 81 7.68 -33.12 2.14
CA ALA A 81 8.47 -32.25 3.02
C ALA A 81 9.92 -32.13 2.51
N ALA A 82 10.51 -30.93 2.54
CA ALA A 82 11.93 -30.72 2.28
C ALA A 82 12.66 -30.30 3.55
N THR A 83 13.79 -30.93 3.87
CA THR A 83 14.68 -30.51 4.94
C THR A 83 16.07 -30.22 4.38
N PHE A 84 16.48 -28.95 4.37
CA PHE A 84 17.85 -28.56 4.08
C PHE A 84 18.69 -28.68 5.35
N THR A 85 19.89 -29.27 5.24
CA THR A 85 20.80 -29.39 6.39
C THR A 85 22.17 -28.80 6.06
N THR A 86 22.72 -28.04 7.01
CA THR A 86 24.10 -27.54 6.94
C THR A 86 25.00 -28.24 7.94
N GLN A 87 26.30 -28.20 7.69
CA GLN A 87 27.38 -28.71 8.54
C GLN A 87 28.35 -27.60 8.95
N ASP A 88 28.48 -26.56 8.11
CA ASP A 88 29.37 -25.43 8.35
C ASP A 88 28.65 -24.31 9.15
N PRO A 89 29.10 -23.98 10.38
CA PRO A 89 28.53 -22.90 11.20
C PRO A 89 28.85 -21.48 10.66
N GLY A 90 29.73 -21.36 9.67
CA GLY A 90 30.08 -20.12 8.99
C GLY A 90 29.06 -19.68 7.95
N LEU A 91 28.12 -20.55 7.54
CA LEU A 91 27.13 -20.21 6.53
C LEU A 91 26.14 -19.15 7.04
N ARG A 92 25.81 -18.22 6.14
CA ARG A 92 24.84 -17.14 6.37
C ARG A 92 23.72 -17.13 5.34
N HIS A 93 23.88 -17.82 4.21
CA HIS A 93 22.83 -17.91 3.19
C HIS A 93 22.81 -19.31 2.56
N VAL A 94 21.61 -19.89 2.45
CA VAL A 94 21.32 -21.10 1.68
C VAL A 94 20.46 -20.72 0.50
N ILE A 95 20.97 -20.95 -0.70
CA ILE A 95 20.36 -20.55 -1.96
C ILE A 95 19.92 -21.81 -2.71
N ALA A 96 18.63 -21.93 -3.00
CA ALA A 96 18.06 -22.91 -3.91
C ALA A 96 17.77 -22.24 -5.26
N ARG A 97 18.50 -22.64 -6.29
CA ARG A 97 18.28 -22.21 -7.68
C ARG A 97 17.56 -23.30 -8.46
N VAL A 98 16.56 -22.93 -9.24
CA VAL A 98 15.91 -23.82 -10.21
C VAL A 98 16.28 -23.39 -11.62
N THR A 99 16.87 -24.32 -12.37
CA THR A 99 17.42 -24.08 -13.71
C THR A 99 16.53 -24.64 -14.82
N GLY A 100 15.63 -25.58 -14.50
CA GLY A 100 14.67 -26.10 -15.46
C GLY A 100 13.52 -25.15 -15.74
N GLY A 101 12.74 -25.46 -16.78
CA GLY A 101 11.62 -24.65 -17.26
C GLY A 101 10.30 -24.84 -16.51
N GLN A 102 10.31 -25.35 -15.27
CA GLN A 102 9.10 -25.65 -14.51
C GLN A 102 8.99 -24.77 -13.25
N ALA A 103 7.79 -24.23 -13.02
CA ALA A 103 7.47 -23.48 -11.81
C ALA A 103 7.58 -24.36 -10.55
N SER A 104 8.01 -23.75 -9.45
CA SER A 104 8.04 -24.41 -8.14
C SER A 104 6.67 -24.33 -7.50
N VAL A 105 6.04 -25.48 -7.25
CA VAL A 105 4.80 -25.59 -6.45
C VAL A 105 5.18 -26.03 -5.05
N LEU A 106 4.85 -25.20 -4.06
CA LEU A 106 5.17 -25.40 -2.64
C LEU A 106 3.87 -25.56 -1.87
N GLU A 107 3.49 -26.80 -1.59
CA GLU A 107 2.26 -27.23 -0.91
C GLU A 107 2.57 -28.06 0.35
N GLY A 108 3.82 -28.01 0.82
CA GLY A 108 4.28 -28.74 2.00
C GLY A 108 5.41 -28.04 2.76
N PRO A 109 5.81 -28.60 3.91
CA PRO A 109 6.94 -28.18 4.73
C PRO A 109 8.24 -27.91 3.98
N LEU A 110 8.88 -26.79 4.29
CA LEU A 110 10.31 -26.58 4.08
C LEU A 110 10.96 -26.20 5.41
N GLN A 111 11.99 -26.96 5.81
CA GLN A 111 12.80 -26.66 6.99
C GLN A 111 14.26 -26.47 6.62
N LEU A 112 14.94 -25.50 7.24
CA LEU A 112 16.39 -25.34 7.18
C LEU A 112 17.00 -25.59 8.57
N GLN A 113 17.66 -26.75 8.72
CA GLN A 113 18.37 -27.13 9.94
C GLN A 113 19.83 -26.68 9.85
N ALA A 114 20.14 -25.60 10.57
CA ALA A 114 21.47 -24.99 10.57
C ALA A 114 22.43 -25.63 11.58
N ALA A 115 23.70 -25.82 11.20
CA ALA A 115 24.74 -26.33 12.09
C ALA A 115 25.23 -25.26 13.09
N GLY A 116 25.63 -25.73 14.28
CA GLY A 116 26.41 -24.94 15.24
C GLY A 116 25.77 -23.62 15.69
N GLY A 117 24.44 -23.53 15.68
CA GLY A 117 23.70 -22.32 16.07
C GLY A 117 23.75 -21.19 15.02
N ALA A 118 24.17 -21.49 13.79
CA ALA A 118 24.08 -20.52 12.70
C ALA A 118 22.63 -20.16 12.38
N SER A 119 22.41 -18.95 11.84
CA SER A 119 21.10 -18.46 11.43
C SER A 119 21.14 -18.00 9.96
N PRO A 120 21.29 -18.92 8.99
CA PRO A 120 21.31 -18.56 7.59
C PRO A 120 19.93 -18.19 7.03
N ASP A 121 19.90 -17.22 6.12
CA ASP A 121 18.72 -16.94 5.30
C ASP A 121 18.49 -18.06 4.28
N PHE A 122 17.23 -18.24 3.87
CA PHE A 122 16.86 -19.13 2.77
C PHE A 122 16.40 -18.34 1.55
N TRP A 123 17.01 -18.60 0.40
CA TRP A 123 16.71 -17.97 -0.89
C TRP A 123 16.23 -19.01 -1.89
N LEU A 124 15.09 -18.77 -2.55
CA LEU A 124 14.62 -19.55 -3.69
C LEU A 124 14.61 -18.67 -4.94
N LEU A 125 15.26 -19.12 -6.01
CA LEU A 125 15.30 -18.47 -7.32
C LEU A 125 14.76 -19.43 -8.39
N ASN A 126 13.58 -19.14 -8.95
CA ASN A 126 13.01 -19.91 -10.06
C ASN A 126 12.34 -19.00 -11.11
N PRO A 127 13.02 -18.65 -12.21
CA PRO A 127 12.47 -17.79 -13.26
C PRO A 127 11.20 -18.31 -13.93
N SER A 128 10.92 -19.62 -13.83
CA SER A 128 9.70 -20.23 -14.40
C SER A 128 8.45 -19.95 -13.57
N GLY A 129 8.61 -19.44 -12.35
CA GLY A 129 7.53 -19.08 -11.43
C GLY A 129 7.57 -19.85 -10.11
N VAL A 130 6.83 -19.33 -9.12
CA VAL A 130 6.71 -19.92 -7.79
C VAL A 130 5.25 -19.83 -7.32
N VAL A 131 4.70 -20.93 -6.83
CA VAL A 131 3.35 -21.01 -6.25
C VAL A 131 3.48 -21.51 -4.82
N VAL A 132 3.00 -20.72 -3.87
CA VAL A 132 2.91 -21.06 -2.45
C VAL A 132 1.45 -21.27 -2.11
N GLY A 133 1.11 -22.50 -1.72
CA GLY A 133 -0.25 -22.90 -1.40
C GLY A 133 -0.47 -23.20 0.08
N ALA A 134 -1.67 -23.68 0.41
CA ALA A 134 -2.15 -23.79 1.78
C ALA A 134 -1.38 -24.76 2.69
N GLY A 135 -0.67 -25.73 2.10
CA GLY A 135 0.17 -26.66 2.88
C GLY A 135 1.59 -26.14 3.15
N ALA A 136 1.98 -25.01 2.56
CA ALA A 136 3.31 -24.46 2.70
C ALA A 136 3.56 -23.95 4.12
N HIS A 137 4.70 -24.32 4.69
CA HIS A 137 5.25 -23.68 5.87
C HIS A 137 6.77 -23.66 5.76
N PHE A 138 7.37 -22.56 6.20
CA PHE A 138 8.81 -22.33 6.12
C PHE A 138 9.36 -22.18 7.53
N ASP A 139 10.08 -23.19 7.99
CA ASP A 139 10.83 -23.17 9.25
C ASP A 139 12.30 -22.90 8.93
N VAL A 140 12.66 -21.62 8.87
CA VAL A 140 13.99 -21.14 8.53
C VAL A 140 14.53 -20.26 9.66
N PRO A 141 15.84 -20.32 9.97
CA PRO A 141 16.38 -19.70 11.17
C PRO A 141 16.58 -18.18 11.05
N ALA A 142 16.57 -17.63 9.82
CA ALA A 142 16.64 -16.20 9.56
C ALA A 142 15.68 -15.82 8.41
N GLY A 143 16.10 -14.97 7.48
CA GLY A 143 15.26 -14.42 6.40
C GLY A 143 14.76 -15.46 5.41
N LEU A 144 13.57 -15.19 4.85
CA LEU A 144 12.98 -15.97 3.76
C LEU A 144 12.86 -15.09 2.51
N HIS A 145 13.46 -15.53 1.40
CA HIS A 145 13.47 -14.80 0.15
C HIS A 145 13.00 -15.72 -0.98
N LEU A 146 11.80 -15.46 -1.53
CA LEU A 146 11.21 -16.25 -2.61
C LEU A 146 11.16 -15.39 -3.88
N GLY A 147 11.78 -15.85 -4.95
CA GLY A 147 11.91 -15.08 -6.18
C GLY A 147 11.64 -15.91 -7.43
N ALA A 148 10.75 -15.40 -8.27
CA ALA A 148 10.60 -15.83 -9.66
C ALA A 148 11.44 -14.98 -10.64
N ALA A 149 12.46 -14.30 -10.13
CA ALA A 149 13.36 -13.45 -10.89
C ALA A 149 14.41 -14.25 -11.68
N ASN A 150 15.17 -13.58 -12.54
CA ASN A 150 16.20 -14.24 -13.36
C ASN A 150 17.53 -14.39 -12.62
N THR A 151 17.82 -13.48 -11.69
CA THR A 151 19.13 -13.38 -11.04
C THR A 151 19.01 -13.05 -9.56
N ILE A 152 20.01 -13.41 -8.78
CA ILE A 152 20.29 -12.79 -7.48
C ILE A 152 21.49 -11.85 -7.65
N ARG A 153 21.37 -10.62 -7.15
CA ARG A 153 22.48 -9.66 -7.07
C ARG A 153 23.12 -9.74 -5.69
N PHE A 154 24.44 -9.69 -5.65
CA PHE A 154 25.23 -9.70 -4.42
C PHE A 154 25.81 -8.32 -4.11
N ALA A 155 26.24 -8.13 -2.86
CA ALA A 155 26.77 -6.85 -2.34
C ALA A 155 28.03 -6.31 -3.03
N ASP A 156 28.78 -7.18 -3.72
CA ASP A 156 29.94 -6.79 -4.54
C ASP A 156 29.55 -6.39 -5.98
N GLY A 157 28.26 -6.37 -6.30
CA GLY A 157 27.71 -6.08 -7.64
C GLY A 157 27.72 -7.28 -8.59
N SER A 158 28.25 -8.43 -8.18
CA SER A 158 28.17 -9.66 -8.97
C SER A 158 26.74 -10.22 -8.99
N ARG A 159 26.48 -11.19 -9.89
CA ARG A 159 25.16 -11.81 -10.05
C ARG A 159 25.25 -13.32 -10.20
N LEU A 160 24.31 -14.02 -9.59
CA LEU A 160 24.02 -15.43 -9.85
C LEU A 160 22.86 -15.51 -10.84
N ASP A 161 23.13 -16.00 -12.04
CA ASP A 161 22.12 -16.18 -13.08
C ASP A 161 21.44 -17.56 -12.91
N ALA A 162 20.10 -17.58 -12.96
CA ALA A 162 19.32 -18.81 -12.82
C ALA A 162 19.58 -19.83 -13.94
N SER A 163 19.97 -19.37 -15.13
CA SER A 163 20.26 -20.22 -16.29
C SER A 163 21.73 -20.63 -16.41
N ALA A 164 22.61 -20.21 -15.48
CA ALA A 164 24.02 -20.56 -15.55
C ALA A 164 24.22 -22.07 -15.39
N GLY A 165 24.96 -22.68 -16.33
CA GLY A 165 25.21 -24.12 -16.38
C GLY A 165 26.16 -24.66 -15.32
N ASP A 166 26.75 -23.79 -14.50
CA ASP A 166 27.62 -24.13 -13.38
C ASP A 166 27.37 -23.20 -12.17
N ALA A 167 28.14 -23.43 -11.09
CA ALA A 167 28.14 -22.61 -9.88
C ALA A 167 29.23 -21.52 -9.88
N SER A 168 29.88 -21.23 -11.02
CA SER A 168 31.01 -20.28 -11.08
C SER A 168 30.61 -18.83 -10.78
N SER A 169 29.33 -18.50 -10.99
CA SER A 169 28.73 -17.18 -10.71
C SER A 169 28.33 -16.98 -9.24
N LEU A 170 28.53 -17.98 -8.37
CA LEU A 170 28.29 -17.84 -6.93
C LEU A 170 29.38 -16.98 -6.28
N SER A 171 28.99 -15.82 -5.76
CA SER A 171 29.90 -14.92 -5.03
C SER A 171 30.15 -15.35 -3.59
N VAL A 172 31.21 -14.80 -2.98
CA VAL A 172 31.45 -14.80 -1.53
C VAL A 172 30.70 -13.68 -0.81
N ALA A 173 30.28 -12.63 -1.52
CA ALA A 173 29.50 -11.52 -0.98
C ALA A 173 28.07 -11.97 -0.64
N ALA A 174 27.39 -11.26 0.26
CA ALA A 174 26.02 -11.59 0.65
C ALA A 174 25.02 -11.33 -0.50
N PRO A 175 24.00 -12.18 -0.69
CA PRO A 175 22.84 -11.85 -1.53
C PRO A 175 22.15 -10.59 -1.00
N GLU A 176 21.71 -9.72 -1.90
CA GLU A 176 21.02 -8.49 -1.52
C GLU A 176 19.61 -8.40 -2.10
N SER A 177 19.44 -8.77 -3.37
CA SER A 177 18.18 -8.56 -4.08
C SER A 177 17.96 -9.54 -5.23
N PHE A 178 16.69 -9.70 -5.57
CA PHE A 178 16.29 -10.31 -6.83
C PHE A 178 16.47 -9.31 -7.98
N GLY A 179 16.92 -9.82 -9.12
CA GLY A 179 17.14 -9.03 -10.32
C GLY A 179 16.32 -9.55 -11.50
N PHE A 180 15.68 -8.61 -12.19
CA PHE A 180 14.99 -8.85 -13.45
C PHE A 180 15.90 -8.41 -14.60
N LEU A 181 16.05 -9.25 -15.61
CA LEU A 181 16.74 -8.86 -16.83
C LEU A 181 15.81 -7.94 -17.65
N ALA A 182 16.37 -6.90 -18.26
CA ALA A 182 15.59 -6.01 -19.13
C ALA A 182 15.09 -6.77 -20.37
N ALA A 183 13.87 -6.43 -20.83
CA ALA A 183 13.37 -6.90 -22.13
C ALA A 183 14.41 -6.58 -23.22
N PRO A 184 14.70 -7.51 -24.16
CA PRO A 184 13.87 -8.62 -24.61
C PRO A 184 14.17 -9.99 -23.97
N ALA A 185 14.93 -10.08 -22.87
CA ALA A 185 15.09 -11.34 -22.15
C ALA A 185 13.76 -11.79 -21.54
N ALA A 186 13.50 -13.11 -21.54
CA ALA A 186 12.22 -13.71 -21.17
C ALA A 186 11.62 -13.09 -19.89
N PRO A 187 10.33 -12.71 -19.88
CA PRO A 187 9.71 -12.12 -18.71
C PRO A 187 9.85 -13.08 -17.53
N ALA A 188 10.16 -12.54 -16.35
CA ALA A 188 10.20 -13.33 -15.13
C ALA A 188 8.85 -14.02 -14.90
N GLY A 189 8.88 -15.24 -14.39
CA GLY A 189 7.69 -16.02 -14.09
C GLY A 189 6.84 -15.37 -12.99
N PRO A 190 5.56 -15.77 -12.88
CA PRO A 190 4.69 -15.28 -11.83
C PRO A 190 5.09 -15.86 -10.47
N LEU A 191 4.86 -15.10 -9.41
CA LEU A 191 4.85 -15.59 -8.04
C LEU A 191 3.45 -15.43 -7.45
N VAL A 192 2.87 -16.54 -7.01
CA VAL A 192 1.54 -16.56 -6.40
C VAL A 192 1.64 -17.07 -4.97
N VAL A 193 1.11 -16.32 -4.00
CA VAL A 193 0.88 -16.79 -2.63
C VAL A 193 -0.61 -16.83 -2.39
N ARG A 194 -1.13 -18.03 -2.13
CA ARG A 194 -2.56 -18.28 -2.07
C ARG A 194 -2.91 -19.20 -0.92
N ASP A 195 -3.89 -18.80 -0.11
CA ASP A 195 -4.42 -19.63 0.99
C ASP A 195 -3.33 -20.00 2.04
N ALA A 196 -2.26 -19.20 2.16
CA ALA A 196 -1.04 -19.51 2.91
C ALA A 196 -0.63 -18.39 3.88
N ALA A 197 0.16 -18.74 4.90
CA ALA A 197 0.73 -17.80 5.85
C ALA A 197 2.27 -17.84 5.80
N LEU A 198 2.91 -16.72 5.45
CA LEU A 198 4.35 -16.53 5.47
C LEU A 198 4.70 -15.63 6.65
N LEU A 199 5.10 -16.27 7.75
CA LEU A 199 5.34 -15.64 9.05
C LEU A 199 6.75 -16.01 9.54
N PRO A 200 7.82 -15.35 9.06
CA PRO A 200 9.17 -15.63 9.55
C PRO A 200 9.32 -15.35 11.05
N ALA A 201 10.41 -15.85 11.62
CA ALA A 201 10.76 -15.60 13.01
C ALA A 201 10.93 -14.10 13.33
N PHE A 202 10.86 -13.74 14.61
CA PHE A 202 11.11 -12.37 15.06
C PHE A 202 12.48 -11.87 14.59
N GLY A 203 12.52 -10.68 13.98
CA GLY A 203 13.75 -10.10 13.43
C GLY A 203 14.18 -10.66 12.07
N ALA A 204 13.45 -11.62 11.49
CA ALA A 204 13.75 -12.19 10.18
C ALA A 204 12.99 -11.48 9.03
N PRO A 205 13.67 -11.06 7.96
CA PRO A 205 13.03 -10.42 6.82
C PRO A 205 12.25 -11.40 5.95
N LEU A 206 11.27 -10.88 5.20
CA LEU A 206 10.58 -11.60 4.13
C LEU A 206 10.70 -10.83 2.82
N THR A 207 11.13 -11.49 1.76
CA THR A 207 11.12 -10.94 0.39
C THR A 207 10.36 -11.86 -0.54
N VAL A 208 9.46 -11.29 -1.35
CA VAL A 208 8.73 -12.00 -2.38
C VAL A 208 8.83 -11.21 -3.68
N ALA A 209 9.43 -11.82 -4.71
CA ALA A 209 9.67 -11.15 -5.99
C ALA A 209 9.21 -11.98 -7.19
N GLY A 210 8.61 -11.35 -8.20
CA GLY A 210 8.18 -12.06 -9.41
C GLY A 210 7.95 -11.12 -10.60
N GLY A 211 7.73 -11.70 -11.78
CA GLY A 211 7.30 -10.92 -12.94
C GLY A 211 5.91 -10.31 -12.70
N GLU A 212 4.96 -11.18 -12.40
CA GLU A 212 3.68 -10.82 -11.78
C GLU A 212 3.67 -11.38 -10.35
N LEU A 213 3.12 -10.61 -9.41
CA LEU A 213 2.97 -11.02 -8.02
C LEU A 213 1.50 -10.99 -7.62
N ARG A 214 0.95 -12.11 -7.17
CA ARG A 214 -0.44 -12.21 -6.73
C ARG A 214 -0.54 -12.79 -5.32
N ILE A 215 -1.22 -12.07 -4.44
CA ILE A 215 -1.49 -12.47 -3.05
C ILE A 215 -3.01 -12.59 -2.87
N GLU A 216 -3.49 -13.74 -2.43
CA GLU A 216 -4.92 -14.00 -2.22
C GLU A 216 -5.17 -14.90 -1.01
N ARG A 217 -6.08 -14.47 -0.13
CA ARG A 217 -6.43 -15.19 1.12
C ARG A 217 -5.17 -15.66 1.85
N ALA A 218 -4.18 -14.78 1.91
CA ALA A 218 -2.85 -15.09 2.36
C ALA A 218 -2.33 -13.98 3.27
N GLN A 219 -1.57 -14.39 4.30
CA GLN A 219 -0.98 -13.50 5.27
C GLN A 219 0.54 -13.50 5.11
N LEU A 220 1.12 -12.33 4.82
CA LEU A 220 2.56 -12.14 4.80
C LEU A 220 2.88 -11.13 5.89
N ALA A 221 3.57 -11.55 6.94
CA ALA A 221 3.85 -10.65 8.05
C ALA A 221 5.25 -10.84 8.64
N THR A 222 5.87 -9.73 9.00
CA THR A 222 7.16 -9.69 9.71
C THR A 222 7.05 -8.91 11.01
N LEU A 223 7.86 -9.33 12.00
CA LEU A 223 7.99 -8.66 13.28
C LEU A 223 9.42 -8.16 13.45
N ALA A 224 9.59 -6.86 13.68
CA ALA A 224 10.87 -6.18 13.82
C ALA A 224 11.84 -6.38 12.65
N ALA A 225 11.32 -6.66 11.44
CA ALA A 225 12.12 -6.89 10.24
C ALA A 225 11.38 -6.47 8.95
N PRO A 226 12.09 -6.14 7.86
CA PRO A 226 11.48 -5.71 6.61
C PRO A 226 10.60 -6.78 5.94
N LEU A 227 9.52 -6.34 5.31
CA LEU A 227 8.72 -7.12 4.36
C LEU A 227 8.79 -6.42 3.01
N HIS A 228 9.30 -7.10 2.00
CA HIS A 228 9.50 -6.53 0.66
C HIS A 228 8.78 -7.36 -0.41
N LEU A 229 7.88 -6.71 -1.15
CA LEU A 229 7.22 -7.27 -2.32
C LEU A 229 7.67 -6.52 -3.57
N GLN A 230 8.18 -7.25 -4.56
CA GLN A 230 8.73 -6.67 -5.79
C GLN A 230 8.13 -7.36 -7.03
N ALA A 231 7.35 -6.63 -7.81
CA ALA A 231 6.81 -7.09 -9.09
C ALA A 231 7.46 -6.33 -10.25
N GLN A 232 7.98 -7.04 -11.26
CA GLN A 232 8.45 -6.38 -12.49
C GLN A 232 7.27 -5.73 -13.25
N GLY A 233 6.13 -6.42 -13.28
CA GLY A 233 4.88 -6.01 -13.90
C GLY A 233 3.82 -5.71 -12.84
N ALA A 234 2.80 -6.55 -12.75
CA ALA A 234 1.65 -6.31 -11.89
C ALA A 234 1.82 -6.92 -10.48
N LEU A 235 1.46 -6.14 -9.45
CA LEU A 235 1.19 -6.58 -8.09
C LEU A 235 -0.33 -6.59 -7.86
N VAL A 236 -0.90 -7.74 -7.52
CA VAL A 236 -2.34 -7.90 -7.25
C VAL A 236 -2.54 -8.39 -5.82
N LEU A 237 -3.17 -7.56 -5.00
CA LEU A 237 -3.66 -7.91 -3.66
C LEU A 237 -5.16 -8.18 -3.75
N GLY A 238 -5.53 -9.45 -3.85
CA GLY A 238 -6.92 -9.89 -3.95
C GLY A 238 -7.60 -10.06 -2.59
N ALA A 239 -8.78 -10.67 -2.61
CA ALA A 239 -9.58 -10.92 -1.40
C ALA A 239 -8.75 -11.60 -0.30
N GLY A 240 -8.83 -11.08 0.93
CA GLY A 240 -8.16 -11.66 2.09
C GLY A 240 -6.63 -11.62 2.01
N ALA A 241 -6.04 -10.79 1.14
CA ALA A 241 -4.62 -10.49 1.19
C ALA A 241 -4.33 -9.59 2.40
N GLU A 242 -3.43 -10.03 3.27
CA GLU A 242 -3.01 -9.30 4.47
C GLU A 242 -1.48 -9.19 4.49
N LEU A 243 -0.98 -7.97 4.32
CA LEU A 243 0.44 -7.65 4.46
C LEU A 243 0.66 -6.86 5.74
N ALA A 244 1.63 -7.26 6.55
CA ALA A 244 1.93 -6.55 7.79
C ALA A 244 3.44 -6.49 8.09
N ALA A 245 3.94 -5.30 8.44
CA ALA A 245 5.25 -5.17 9.07
C ALA A 245 5.10 -4.43 10.41
N SER A 246 5.46 -5.08 11.50
CA SER A 246 5.28 -4.53 12.84
C SER A 246 6.63 -4.26 13.52
N GLY A 247 6.71 -3.21 14.32
CA GLY A 247 7.92 -2.84 15.06
C GLY A 247 7.66 -2.56 16.54
N VAL A 248 8.63 -2.89 17.38
CA VAL A 248 8.72 -2.50 18.81
C VAL A 248 9.88 -1.52 19.07
N GLY A 249 10.55 -1.08 18.01
CA GLY A 249 11.81 -0.33 17.97
C GLY A 249 11.98 0.34 16.59
N PRO A 250 13.17 0.90 16.22
CA PRO A 250 13.32 1.67 15.00
C PRO A 250 12.77 0.86 13.83
N GLY A 251 11.64 1.33 13.30
CA GLY A 251 10.74 0.54 12.49
C GLY A 251 11.39 -0.23 11.36
N ALA A 252 10.80 -1.37 11.02
CA ALA A 252 11.08 -2.01 9.75
C ALA A 252 10.25 -1.37 8.63
N LEU A 253 10.61 -1.62 7.38
CA LEU A 253 9.85 -1.10 6.25
C LEU A 253 9.02 -2.22 5.62
N LEU A 254 7.72 -1.99 5.47
CA LEU A 254 6.91 -2.69 4.47
C LEU A 254 7.09 -1.94 3.14
N ARG A 255 7.69 -2.59 2.16
CA ARG A 255 7.92 -2.00 0.83
C ARG A 255 7.20 -2.79 -0.25
N LEU A 256 6.44 -2.07 -1.08
CA LEU A 256 5.77 -2.59 -2.27
C LEU A 256 6.34 -1.87 -3.50
N GLU A 257 6.98 -2.58 -4.41
CA GLU A 257 7.52 -2.05 -5.67
C GLU A 257 6.85 -2.77 -6.85
N ALA A 258 6.28 -2.02 -7.80
CA ALA A 258 5.63 -2.62 -8.98
C ALA A 258 5.63 -1.76 -10.24
N GLY A 259 5.48 -2.41 -11.40
CA GLY A 259 5.11 -1.76 -12.66
C GLY A 259 3.69 -1.18 -12.61
N GLN A 260 2.75 -1.98 -12.13
CA GLN A 260 1.35 -1.63 -11.87
C GLN A 260 0.91 -2.32 -10.57
N ALA A 261 -0.04 -1.75 -9.84
CA ALA A 261 -0.54 -2.39 -8.63
C ALA A 261 -2.05 -2.23 -8.47
N SER A 262 -2.70 -3.27 -7.93
CA SER A 262 -4.10 -3.21 -7.54
C SER A 262 -4.35 -3.89 -6.20
N ALA A 263 -5.29 -3.35 -5.43
CA ALA A 263 -5.80 -3.98 -4.22
C ALA A 263 -7.33 -3.85 -4.18
N MET A 264 -8.00 -4.94 -3.81
CA MET A 264 -9.46 -5.04 -3.85
C MET A 264 -10.01 -5.92 -2.72
N GLN A 265 -11.33 -5.92 -2.55
CA GLN A 265 -12.05 -6.85 -1.66
C GLN A 265 -11.51 -6.88 -0.23
N GLY A 266 -11.23 -5.71 0.34
CA GLY A 266 -10.71 -5.58 1.71
C GLY A 266 -9.24 -5.98 1.88
N ALA A 267 -8.47 -6.13 0.80
CA ALA A 267 -7.03 -6.36 0.90
C ALA A 267 -6.36 -5.27 1.76
N THR A 268 -5.45 -5.67 2.65
CA THR A 268 -4.76 -4.76 3.56
C THR A 268 -3.24 -4.83 3.42
N ALA A 269 -2.59 -3.66 3.50
CA ALA A 269 -1.16 -3.55 3.73
C ALA A 269 -0.93 -2.57 4.87
N SER A 270 -0.32 -3.04 5.95
CA SER A 270 -0.25 -2.28 7.19
C SER A 270 1.14 -2.28 7.81
N ALA A 271 1.55 -1.12 8.33
CA ALA A 271 2.71 -0.99 9.19
C ALA A 271 2.25 -0.66 10.61
N TRP A 272 2.79 -1.36 11.61
CA TRP A 272 2.36 -1.20 13.00
C TRP A 272 3.51 -0.81 13.91
N ASN A 273 3.24 0.11 14.83
CA ASN A 273 4.08 0.39 15.97
C ASN A 273 3.45 -0.09 17.28
N TYR A 274 4.18 -0.93 18.00
CA TYR A 274 3.84 -1.41 19.34
C TYR A 274 4.87 -0.96 20.39
N GLY A 275 5.87 -0.15 20.03
CA GLY A 275 6.93 0.32 20.91
C GLY A 275 6.90 1.81 21.20
N SER A 276 7.81 2.27 22.07
CA SER A 276 7.99 3.69 22.43
C SER A 276 8.88 4.47 21.45
N ARG A 277 9.52 3.78 20.50
CA ARG A 277 10.34 4.40 19.44
C ARG A 277 9.52 4.55 18.15
N PRO A 278 9.97 5.33 17.16
CA PRO A 278 9.31 5.41 15.85
C PRO A 278 9.18 4.02 15.22
N GLY A 279 7.96 3.64 14.85
CA GLY A 279 7.64 2.31 14.35
C GLY A 279 7.81 2.15 12.83
N SER A 280 7.35 0.99 12.35
CA SER A 280 7.49 0.58 10.95
C SER A 280 6.78 1.53 9.99
N GLY A 281 7.41 1.79 8.83
CA GLY A 281 6.84 2.58 7.75
C GLY A 281 6.28 1.71 6.63
N LEU A 282 5.41 2.30 5.81
CA LEU A 282 4.88 1.70 4.59
C LEU A 282 5.29 2.55 3.39
N GLN A 283 6.03 1.96 2.46
CA GLN A 283 6.45 2.59 1.22
C GLN A 283 5.89 1.83 0.02
N VAL A 284 5.22 2.55 -0.87
CA VAL A 284 4.59 2.02 -2.07
C VAL A 284 5.11 2.80 -3.27
N ASP A 285 5.83 2.12 -4.15
CA ASP A 285 6.44 2.69 -5.35
C ASP A 285 5.92 1.96 -6.58
N VAL A 286 5.02 2.62 -7.32
CA VAL A 286 4.37 2.05 -8.51
C VAL A 286 4.68 2.95 -9.70
N SER A 287 5.40 2.43 -10.69
CA SER A 287 5.81 3.26 -11.84
C SER A 287 4.63 3.69 -12.73
N GLY A 288 3.55 2.90 -12.77
CA GLY A 288 2.32 3.21 -13.49
C GLY A 288 1.09 3.34 -12.59
N ALA A 289 0.01 2.64 -12.90
CA ALA A 289 -1.26 2.79 -12.20
C ALA A 289 -1.29 1.99 -10.89
N LEU A 290 -1.72 2.67 -9.83
CA LEU A 290 -2.10 2.10 -8.54
C LEU A 290 -3.62 2.24 -8.37
N VAL A 291 -4.33 1.12 -8.26
CA VAL A 291 -5.80 1.09 -8.10
C VAL A 291 -6.18 0.42 -6.79
N LEU A 292 -6.83 1.16 -5.89
CA LEU A 292 -7.42 0.62 -4.67
C LEU A 292 -8.94 0.70 -4.75
N SER A 293 -9.63 -0.38 -4.40
CA SER A 293 -11.09 -0.45 -4.48
C SER A 293 -11.69 -1.39 -3.44
N GLU A 294 -13.01 -1.36 -3.29
CA GLU A 294 -13.78 -2.37 -2.55
C GLU A 294 -13.30 -2.58 -1.10
N GLY A 295 -12.91 -1.50 -0.41
CA GLY A 295 -12.46 -1.52 0.97
C GLY A 295 -10.98 -1.84 1.16
N ALA A 296 -10.18 -1.84 0.10
CA ALA A 296 -8.74 -2.02 0.21
C ALA A 296 -8.08 -0.87 1.00
N ASN A 297 -7.15 -1.20 1.89
CA ASN A 297 -6.54 -0.23 2.80
C ASN A 297 -5.02 -0.37 2.86
N LEU A 298 -4.32 0.76 2.69
CA LEU A 298 -2.89 0.88 2.95
C LEU A 298 -2.71 1.80 4.15
N ALA A 299 -2.08 1.33 5.22
CA ALA A 299 -2.12 2.06 6.47
C ALA A 299 -0.86 1.95 7.33
N SER A 300 -0.63 2.97 8.15
CA SER A 300 0.37 2.99 9.21
C SER A 300 -0.28 3.34 10.54
N TYR A 301 -0.06 2.49 11.54
CA TYR A 301 -0.72 2.55 12.84
C TYR A 301 0.30 2.65 13.97
N THR A 302 -0.08 3.34 15.05
CA THR A 302 0.56 3.16 16.35
C THR A 302 -0.45 2.88 17.46
N MET A 303 -0.14 1.85 18.24
CA MET A 303 -0.91 1.42 19.42
C MET A 303 -0.17 1.76 20.73
N ALA A 304 1.06 2.23 20.64
CA ALA A 304 1.92 2.59 21.78
C ALA A 304 2.33 4.07 21.69
N ASP A 305 3.11 4.55 22.65
CA ASP A 305 3.47 5.97 22.75
C ASP A 305 4.43 6.44 21.63
N GLY A 306 5.11 5.52 20.95
CA GLY A 306 5.96 5.83 19.82
C GLY A 306 5.16 6.27 18.58
N MET A 307 5.73 7.17 17.78
CA MET A 307 5.11 7.62 16.53
C MET A 307 4.96 6.45 15.54
N ALA A 308 3.83 6.39 14.81
CA ALA A 308 3.70 5.47 13.68
C ALA A 308 4.75 5.83 12.59
N GLY A 309 5.25 4.84 11.84
CA GLY A 309 6.14 5.14 10.73
C GLY A 309 5.41 5.88 9.60
N PRO A 310 6.15 6.50 8.67
CA PRO A 310 5.54 7.21 7.55
C PRO A 310 4.81 6.25 6.60
N LEU A 311 3.72 6.72 5.99
CA LEU A 311 3.10 6.12 4.81
C LEU A 311 3.43 6.97 3.59
N ARG A 312 4.19 6.41 2.65
CA ARG A 312 4.59 7.07 1.41
C ARG A 312 4.11 6.30 0.21
N VAL A 313 3.40 6.98 -0.68
CA VAL A 313 2.85 6.41 -1.92
C VAL A 313 3.31 7.24 -3.11
N ASN A 314 4.07 6.61 -4.00
CA ASN A 314 4.47 7.16 -5.29
C ASN A 314 3.81 6.33 -6.40
N ALA A 315 3.10 6.99 -7.31
CA ALA A 315 2.41 6.33 -8.42
C ALA A 315 2.52 7.14 -9.73
N GLY A 316 2.45 6.47 -10.89
CA GLY A 316 2.21 7.15 -12.17
C GLY A 316 0.81 7.76 -12.23
N SER A 317 -0.20 6.97 -11.84
CA SER A 317 -1.58 7.41 -11.61
C SER A 317 -2.16 6.68 -10.40
N LEU A 318 -3.07 7.30 -9.66
CA LEU A 318 -3.69 6.71 -8.47
C LEU A 318 -5.21 6.84 -8.54
N THR A 319 -5.92 5.71 -8.41
CA THR A 319 -7.38 5.69 -8.30
C THR A 319 -7.78 5.00 -7.00
N LEU A 320 -8.56 5.69 -6.17
CA LEU A 320 -9.19 5.18 -4.96
C LEU A 320 -10.70 5.15 -5.16
N SER A 321 -11.31 3.97 -5.09
CA SER A 321 -12.76 3.81 -5.31
C SER A 321 -13.48 3.28 -4.07
N GLY A 322 -14.25 4.19 -3.46
CA GLY A 322 -15.39 4.03 -2.55
C GLY A 322 -15.35 3.02 -1.41
N ARG A 323 -16.51 2.89 -0.75
CA ARG A 323 -16.78 1.87 0.28
C ARG A 323 -17.07 0.52 -0.38
N GLY A 324 -16.34 -0.52 0.04
CA GLY A 324 -16.73 -1.91 -0.19
C GLY A 324 -17.54 -2.46 0.99
N ALA A 325 -17.98 -3.73 0.88
CA ALA A 325 -18.57 -4.46 2.00
C ALA A 325 -17.67 -4.47 3.26
N ASN A 326 -16.36 -4.28 3.05
CA ASN A 326 -15.32 -4.30 4.08
C ASN A 326 -14.95 -2.91 4.63
N GLY A 327 -15.70 -1.86 4.28
CA GLY A 327 -15.45 -0.49 4.75
C GLY A 327 -14.87 0.43 3.65
N PRO A 328 -14.41 1.65 4.02
CA PRO A 328 -13.88 2.60 3.07
C PRO A 328 -12.53 2.13 2.51
N THR A 329 -12.33 2.32 1.21
CA THR A 329 -11.00 2.23 0.60
C THR A 329 -10.16 3.44 1.03
N GLY A 330 -8.90 3.23 1.43
CA GLY A 330 -8.11 4.37 1.85
C GLY A 330 -6.61 4.21 2.03
N LEU A 331 -5.97 5.37 2.13
CA LEU A 331 -4.58 5.56 2.56
C LEU A 331 -4.61 6.25 3.91
N LEU A 332 -4.12 5.59 4.96
CA LEU A 332 -4.39 6.03 6.34
C LEU A 332 -3.15 6.04 7.22
N THR A 333 -2.94 7.12 7.97
CA THR A 333 -2.07 7.10 9.16
C THR A 333 -2.91 7.30 10.41
N MET A 334 -2.69 6.50 11.44
CA MET A 334 -3.51 6.54 12.65
C MET A 334 -2.66 6.42 13.91
N GLY A 335 -2.89 7.35 14.85
CA GLY A 335 -2.27 7.34 16.17
C GLY A 335 -3.31 7.17 17.27
N GLN A 336 -3.15 6.15 18.11
CA GLN A 336 -3.98 5.96 19.30
C GLN A 336 -3.32 6.57 20.53
N ALA A 337 -2.19 6.01 20.98
CA ALA A 337 -1.41 6.50 22.11
C ALA A 337 -0.26 7.43 21.68
N GLY A 338 0.38 7.13 20.56
CA GLY A 338 1.40 7.96 19.90
C GLY A 338 0.87 8.71 18.69
N ALA A 339 1.70 9.61 18.15
CA ALA A 339 1.36 10.38 16.95
C ALA A 339 1.24 9.50 15.70
N PRO A 340 0.27 9.75 14.80
CA PRO A 340 0.35 9.22 13.44
C PRO A 340 1.58 9.81 12.73
N GLY A 341 2.23 8.99 11.89
CA GLY A 341 3.35 9.41 11.06
C GLY A 341 2.92 10.29 9.89
N GLU A 342 3.91 10.78 9.15
CA GLU A 342 3.72 11.46 7.86
C GLU A 342 2.90 10.61 6.89
N LEU A 343 1.96 11.24 6.19
CA LEU A 343 1.28 10.67 5.03
C LEU A 343 1.66 11.49 3.79
N ALA A 344 2.44 10.92 2.88
CA ALA A 344 2.85 11.58 1.65
C ALA A 344 2.40 10.79 0.41
N VAL A 345 1.61 11.43 -0.44
CA VAL A 345 1.11 10.85 -1.69
C VAL A 345 1.61 11.70 -2.86
N ARG A 346 2.42 11.11 -3.74
CA ARG A 346 2.92 11.76 -4.95
C ARG A 346 2.49 10.97 -6.18
N VAL A 347 1.79 11.63 -7.08
CA VAL A 347 1.25 11.02 -8.29
C VAL A 347 1.73 11.80 -9.50
N ALA A 348 2.38 11.13 -10.46
CA ALA A 348 2.99 11.82 -11.60
C ALA A 348 1.94 12.51 -12.50
N ASP A 349 0.80 11.85 -12.70
CA ASP A 349 -0.27 12.34 -13.58
C ASP A 349 -1.58 12.63 -12.84
N ALA A 350 -2.45 11.64 -12.71
CA ALA A 350 -3.82 11.83 -12.23
C ALA A 350 -4.06 11.08 -10.91
N LEU A 351 -4.56 11.82 -9.91
CA LEU A 351 -5.14 11.28 -8.68
C LEU A 351 -6.67 11.39 -8.75
N GLN A 352 -7.36 10.25 -8.63
CA GLN A 352 -8.81 10.16 -8.54
C GLN A 352 -9.22 9.54 -7.21
N ILE A 353 -10.11 10.20 -6.48
CA ILE A 353 -10.70 9.70 -5.23
C ILE A 353 -12.21 9.74 -5.41
N LEU A 354 -12.86 8.58 -5.34
CA LEU A 354 -14.24 8.40 -5.77
C LEU A 354 -15.11 7.78 -4.67
N GLY A 355 -16.38 8.17 -4.59
CA GLY A 355 -17.46 7.34 -4.04
C GLY A 355 -17.32 6.91 -2.57
N GLY A 356 -16.68 7.71 -1.72
CA GLY A 356 -16.49 7.47 -0.29
C GLY A 356 -15.10 6.98 0.10
N ALA A 357 -14.12 7.00 -0.81
CA ALA A 357 -12.73 6.71 -0.50
C ALA A 357 -12.06 7.87 0.28
N SER A 358 -10.97 7.57 0.99
CA SER A 358 -10.28 8.56 1.83
C SER A 358 -8.76 8.46 1.80
N ILE A 359 -8.09 9.62 1.79
CA ILE A 359 -6.68 9.78 2.17
C ILE A 359 -6.67 10.54 3.49
N GLY A 360 -6.14 9.98 4.57
CA GLY A 360 -6.31 10.61 5.87
C GLY A 360 -5.27 10.31 6.93
N SER A 361 -5.09 11.29 7.82
CA SER A 361 -4.34 11.16 9.06
C SER A 361 -5.30 11.36 10.23
N SER A 362 -5.35 10.40 11.14
CA SER A 362 -6.24 10.42 12.31
C SER A 362 -5.44 10.37 13.60
N ASN A 363 -5.45 11.45 14.35
CA ASN A 363 -4.82 11.56 15.66
C ASN A 363 -5.85 11.38 16.79
N ARG A 364 -5.73 10.30 17.56
CA ARG A 364 -6.51 10.09 18.80
C ARG A 364 -5.65 10.23 20.05
N SER A 365 -4.37 10.53 19.87
CA SER A 365 -3.41 10.74 20.95
C SER A 365 -3.36 12.19 21.43
N GLY A 366 -2.52 12.47 22.42
CA GLY A 366 -2.12 13.83 22.82
C GLY A 366 -0.94 14.40 22.01
N ALA A 367 -0.32 13.60 21.14
CA ALA A 367 0.92 13.96 20.45
C ALA A 367 0.65 14.77 19.17
N VAL A 368 1.71 15.39 18.63
CA VAL A 368 1.65 16.15 17.38
C VAL A 368 1.80 15.19 16.18
N PRO A 369 0.82 15.12 15.27
CA PRO A 369 0.87 14.24 14.10
C PRO A 369 1.89 14.72 13.06
N GLY A 370 2.42 13.78 12.27
CA GLY A 370 3.13 14.11 11.03
C GLY A 370 2.21 14.78 9.99
N PRO A 371 2.77 15.54 9.03
CA PRO A 371 1.96 16.23 8.02
C PRO A 371 1.33 15.24 7.04
N LEU A 372 0.21 15.68 6.45
CA LEU A 372 -0.42 15.02 5.30
C LEU A 372 -0.17 15.87 4.05
N SER A 373 0.48 15.29 3.04
CA SER A 373 0.75 15.96 1.77
C SER A 373 0.29 15.13 0.57
N VAL A 374 -0.36 15.79 -0.39
CA VAL A 374 -0.83 15.19 -1.63
C VAL A 374 -0.38 16.05 -2.80
N GLN A 375 0.34 15.46 -3.74
CA GLN A 375 0.88 16.12 -4.92
C GLN A 375 0.51 15.33 -6.17
N ALA A 376 -0.12 15.99 -7.15
CA ALA A 376 -0.38 15.41 -8.46
C ALA A 376 -0.41 16.47 -9.57
N ARG A 377 -0.40 16.07 -10.84
CA ARG A 377 -0.67 17.01 -11.94
C ARG A 377 -2.15 17.39 -11.97
N ARG A 378 -3.04 16.40 -11.89
CA ARG A 378 -4.49 16.60 -11.75
C ARG A 378 -5.03 15.85 -10.53
N VAL A 379 -5.83 16.53 -9.72
CA VAL A 379 -6.53 15.92 -8.57
C VAL A 379 -8.03 16.04 -8.80
N PHE A 380 -8.72 14.90 -8.81
CA PHE A 380 -10.17 14.81 -8.97
C PHE A 380 -10.76 14.06 -7.78
N ILE A 381 -11.60 14.73 -6.99
CA ILE A 381 -12.31 14.15 -5.86
C ILE A 381 -13.80 14.24 -6.14
N ASP A 382 -14.42 13.10 -6.34
CA ASP A 382 -15.86 12.99 -6.63
C ASP A 382 -16.55 12.16 -5.56
N GLY A 383 -17.40 12.83 -4.80
CA GLY A 383 -18.15 12.22 -3.72
C GLY A 383 -19.17 11.20 -4.19
N GLN A 384 -19.76 11.39 -5.38
CA GLN A 384 -20.89 10.60 -5.88
C GLN A 384 -22.02 10.48 -4.82
N GLY A 385 -22.21 11.52 -4.01
CA GLY A 385 -23.18 11.55 -2.90
C GLY A 385 -22.70 10.92 -1.59
N ALA A 386 -21.43 10.57 -1.46
CA ALA A 386 -20.79 10.18 -0.22
C ALA A 386 -19.60 11.10 0.12
N PRO A 387 -19.33 11.37 1.40
CA PRO A 387 -18.13 12.11 1.81
C PRO A 387 -16.86 11.39 1.32
N THR A 388 -16.10 12.06 0.46
CA THR A 388 -14.87 11.54 -0.13
C THR A 388 -13.76 12.53 0.15
N THR A 389 -12.74 12.12 0.89
CA THR A 389 -11.94 13.07 1.65
C THR A 389 -10.43 12.94 1.46
N ILE A 390 -9.76 14.09 1.45
CA ILE A 390 -8.38 14.23 1.92
C ILE A 390 -8.46 14.91 3.29
N SER A 391 -8.10 14.25 4.37
CA SER A 391 -8.38 14.81 5.70
C SER A 391 -7.35 14.55 6.80
N GLY A 392 -6.97 15.62 7.51
CA GLY A 392 -6.29 15.56 8.80
C GLY A 392 -7.32 15.71 9.91
N LEU A 393 -7.52 14.66 10.72
CA LEU A 393 -8.52 14.62 11.77
C LEU A 393 -7.86 14.43 13.13
N SER A 394 -8.34 15.14 14.15
CA SER A 394 -8.06 14.82 15.54
C SER A 394 -9.34 14.52 16.30
N GLY A 395 -9.35 13.40 17.02
CA GLY A 395 -10.34 13.09 18.05
C GLY A 395 -9.73 12.96 19.44
N GLY A 396 -8.43 13.19 19.57
CA GLY A 396 -7.67 13.09 20.81
C GLY A 396 -7.47 14.43 21.51
N GLY A 397 -6.54 14.43 22.47
CA GLY A 397 -6.09 15.65 23.14
C GLY A 397 -5.04 16.46 22.35
N GLY A 398 -4.49 15.91 21.26
CA GLY A 398 -3.49 16.55 20.40
C GLY A 398 -4.09 17.18 19.13
N PRO A 399 -3.35 18.04 18.42
CA PRO A 399 -3.85 18.74 17.23
C PRO A 399 -4.10 17.79 16.05
N ALA A 400 -4.89 18.24 15.07
CA ALA A 400 -5.04 17.55 13.79
C ALA A 400 -3.81 17.77 12.89
N ALA A 401 -3.57 16.85 11.95
CA ALA A 401 -2.49 16.99 10.98
C ALA A 401 -2.70 18.20 10.06
N SER A 402 -1.62 18.92 9.74
CA SER A 402 -1.67 19.88 8.63
C SER A 402 -1.87 19.13 7.32
N VAL A 403 -2.70 19.69 6.44
CA VAL A 403 -3.05 19.11 5.15
C VAL A 403 -2.54 20.04 4.05
N GLU A 404 -1.71 19.50 3.15
CA GLU A 404 -1.25 20.20 1.96
C GLU A 404 -1.68 19.44 0.71
N VAL A 405 -2.37 20.13 -0.21
CA VAL A 405 -2.77 19.59 -1.50
C VAL A 405 -2.26 20.49 -2.61
N GLN A 406 -1.42 19.93 -3.48
CA GLN A 406 -0.86 20.63 -4.63
C GLN A 406 -1.22 19.91 -5.92
N ALA A 407 -1.94 20.61 -6.80
CA ALA A 407 -2.27 20.13 -8.13
C ALA A 407 -1.59 21.01 -9.20
N GLY A 408 -0.71 20.42 -10.01
CA GLY A 408 0.09 21.15 -10.99
C GLY A 408 -0.70 21.80 -12.13
N GLU A 409 -1.89 21.28 -12.45
CA GLU A 409 -2.77 21.80 -13.50
C GLU A 409 -4.17 22.14 -12.98
N GLN A 410 -4.81 21.18 -12.31
CA GLN A 410 -6.22 21.30 -11.92
C GLN A 410 -6.53 20.49 -10.67
N LEU A 411 -7.24 21.13 -9.73
CA LEU A 411 -7.96 20.49 -8.64
C LEU A 411 -9.47 20.61 -8.89
N THR A 412 -10.17 19.48 -8.80
CA THR A 412 -11.63 19.44 -8.95
C THR A 412 -12.26 18.69 -7.78
N LEU A 413 -13.22 19.34 -7.11
CA LEU A 413 -14.04 18.75 -6.04
C LEU A 413 -15.49 18.71 -6.51
N ARG A 414 -16.13 17.55 -6.50
CA ARG A 414 -17.51 17.36 -6.95
C ARG A 414 -18.33 16.51 -6.01
N ASP A 415 -19.63 16.79 -5.94
CA ASP A 415 -20.68 15.90 -5.44
C ASP A 415 -20.39 15.22 -4.07
N GLY A 416 -19.71 15.94 -3.17
CA GLY A 416 -19.30 15.47 -1.84
C GLY A 416 -17.78 15.29 -1.65
N GLY A 417 -16.98 15.75 -2.61
CA GLY A 417 -15.52 15.82 -2.49
C GLY A 417 -15.07 16.89 -1.48
N GLN A 418 -14.15 16.51 -0.58
CA GLN A 418 -13.72 17.38 0.52
C GLN A 418 -12.21 17.34 0.77
N ILE A 419 -11.65 18.49 1.15
CA ILE A 419 -10.31 18.60 1.76
C ILE A 419 -10.49 19.23 3.14
N ALA A 420 -10.05 18.56 4.21
CA ALA A 420 -10.39 18.99 5.56
C ALA A 420 -9.26 18.85 6.58
N GLY A 421 -9.05 19.88 7.39
CA GLY A 421 -8.31 19.81 8.65
C GLY A 421 -9.29 20.00 9.80
N ALA A 422 -9.67 18.96 10.54
CA ALA A 422 -10.71 19.10 11.56
C ALA A 422 -10.32 18.51 12.91
N THR A 423 -10.89 19.09 13.97
CA THR A 423 -10.78 18.58 15.34
C THR A 423 -12.16 18.31 15.91
N LEU A 424 -12.32 17.14 16.54
CA LEU A 424 -13.47 16.76 17.36
C LEU A 424 -13.15 16.93 18.86
N GLY A 425 -11.88 17.18 19.21
CA GLY A 425 -11.38 17.25 20.58
C GLY A 425 -11.16 18.68 21.09
N GLY A 426 -10.43 18.79 22.21
CA GLY A 426 -10.08 20.07 22.82
C GLY A 426 -8.88 20.79 22.17
N ALA A 427 -8.11 20.09 21.32
CA ALA A 427 -6.98 20.67 20.60
C ALA A 427 -7.40 21.25 19.25
N ASP A 428 -6.56 22.13 18.71
CA ASP A 428 -6.82 22.90 17.49
C ASP A 428 -6.88 22.00 16.22
N ALA A 429 -7.71 22.43 15.27
CA ALA A 429 -7.79 21.82 13.95
C ALA A 429 -6.51 22.03 13.14
N GLY A 430 -6.25 21.10 12.21
CA GLY A 430 -5.13 21.20 11.28
C GLY A 430 -5.32 22.35 10.29
N SER A 431 -4.23 23.04 9.94
CA SER A 431 -4.27 24.02 8.84
C SER A 431 -4.31 23.29 7.49
N VAL A 432 -5.04 23.85 6.52
CA VAL A 432 -5.13 23.31 5.16
C VAL A 432 -4.56 24.33 4.18
N THR A 433 -3.64 23.87 3.35
CA THR A 433 -3.07 24.64 2.24
C THR A 433 -3.40 23.95 0.92
N VAL A 434 -3.99 24.69 -0.02
CA VAL A 434 -4.38 24.18 -1.33
C VAL A 434 -3.80 25.07 -2.42
N ARG A 435 -3.04 24.48 -3.35
CA ARG A 435 -2.36 25.20 -4.44
C ARG A 435 -2.66 24.55 -5.77
N SER A 436 -3.24 25.29 -6.72
CA SER A 436 -3.40 24.82 -8.09
C SER A 436 -3.68 25.97 -9.06
N PRO A 437 -3.18 25.95 -10.32
CA PRO A 437 -3.56 26.96 -11.31
C PRO A 437 -5.07 27.08 -11.49
N ARG A 438 -5.80 25.96 -11.46
CA ARG A 438 -7.27 25.94 -11.57
C ARG A 438 -7.89 25.11 -10.46
N ILE A 439 -8.77 25.71 -9.68
CA ILE A 439 -9.57 25.04 -8.66
C ILE A 439 -11.04 25.19 -9.05
N GLU A 440 -11.72 24.05 -9.24
CA GLU A 440 -13.15 24.01 -9.53
C GLU A 440 -13.86 23.16 -8.48
N MET A 441 -14.91 23.71 -7.89
CA MET A 441 -15.69 23.06 -6.85
C MET A 441 -17.16 23.14 -7.21
N GLN A 442 -17.85 22.01 -7.25
CA GLN A 442 -19.27 21.95 -7.55
C GLN A 442 -20.00 21.05 -6.55
N GLY A 443 -21.03 21.58 -5.89
CA GLY A 443 -21.90 20.77 -5.05
C GLY A 443 -22.88 19.91 -5.86
N GLY A 444 -23.35 18.81 -5.26
CA GLY A 444 -24.24 17.85 -5.91
C GLY A 444 -25.71 17.95 -5.55
N GLY A 445 -26.12 18.96 -4.76
CA GLY A 445 -27.51 19.15 -4.32
C GLY A 445 -28.09 18.04 -3.44
N ASN A 446 -27.28 17.05 -3.05
CA ASN A 446 -27.67 15.84 -2.32
C ASN A 446 -27.50 15.94 -0.78
N GLY A 447 -27.22 17.15 -0.27
CA GLY A 447 -26.99 17.41 1.15
C GLY A 447 -25.57 17.11 1.65
N VAL A 448 -24.72 16.43 0.85
CA VAL A 448 -23.29 16.28 1.15
C VAL A 448 -22.55 17.50 0.60
N VAL A 449 -21.98 18.30 1.49
CA VAL A 449 -21.33 19.55 1.11
C VAL A 449 -19.98 19.26 0.44
N THR A 450 -19.74 19.87 -0.73
CA THR A 450 -18.45 19.84 -1.42
C THR A 450 -17.62 21.03 -0.93
N GLY A 451 -16.38 20.81 -0.50
CA GLY A 451 -15.66 21.93 0.10
C GLY A 451 -14.24 21.73 0.60
N ILE A 452 -13.66 22.85 1.03
CA ILE A 452 -12.38 22.91 1.74
C ILE A 452 -12.63 23.47 3.14
N TYR A 453 -12.17 22.76 4.17
CA TYR A 453 -12.56 23.04 5.56
C TYR A 453 -11.40 23.04 6.54
N ALA A 454 -11.44 23.93 7.54
CA ALA A 454 -10.59 23.82 8.72
C ALA A 454 -11.38 23.99 10.02
N ASN A 455 -12.28 23.04 10.32
CA ASN A 455 -13.32 23.19 11.32
C ASN A 455 -12.95 22.64 12.70
N ALA A 456 -13.36 23.37 13.75
CA ALA A 456 -13.38 22.88 15.11
C ALA A 456 -14.79 22.45 15.53
N LEU A 457 -14.99 21.14 15.56
CA LEU A 457 -16.23 20.53 16.01
C LEU A 457 -16.26 20.30 17.53
N GLY A 458 -15.07 20.27 18.16
CA GLY A 458 -14.89 20.26 19.62
C GLY A 458 -14.52 21.65 20.19
N ALA A 459 -13.97 21.68 21.41
CA ALA A 459 -13.60 22.91 22.11
C ALA A 459 -12.33 23.60 21.58
N GLY A 460 -11.56 22.94 20.70
CA GLY A 460 -10.40 23.54 20.04
C GLY A 460 -10.75 24.68 19.08
N ARG A 461 -9.74 25.32 18.50
CA ARG A 461 -9.91 26.38 17.50
C ARG A 461 -9.88 25.83 16.07
N GLY A 462 -10.60 26.49 15.16
CA GLY A 462 -10.54 26.22 13.73
C GLY A 462 -9.12 26.50 13.18
N GLY A 463 -8.73 25.76 12.15
CA GLY A 463 -7.41 25.87 11.54
C GLY A 463 -7.35 27.01 10.51
N ALA A 464 -6.16 27.31 10.00
CA ALA A 464 -6.04 28.25 8.89
C ALA A 464 -6.32 27.56 7.55
N LEU A 465 -7.02 28.26 6.64
CA LEU A 465 -7.14 27.90 5.23
C LEU A 465 -6.30 28.86 4.40
N VAL A 466 -5.40 28.31 3.58
CA VAL A 466 -4.63 29.07 2.59
C VAL A 466 -4.90 28.47 1.22
N ILE A 467 -5.46 29.25 0.31
CA ILE A 467 -5.78 28.81 -1.05
C ILE A 467 -5.13 29.74 -2.05
N GLU A 468 -4.38 29.16 -2.99
CA GLU A 468 -3.71 29.89 -4.06
C GLU A 468 -4.08 29.30 -5.42
N ALA A 469 -4.64 30.14 -6.30
CA ALA A 469 -5.03 29.74 -7.65
C ALA A 469 -4.95 30.86 -8.68
N GLU A 470 -4.81 30.53 -9.97
CA GLU A 470 -5.04 31.52 -11.03
C GLU A 470 -6.53 31.65 -11.34
N ALA A 471 -7.29 30.56 -11.27
CA ALA A 471 -8.75 30.57 -11.37
C ALA A 471 -9.39 29.71 -10.28
N LEU A 472 -10.23 30.32 -9.44
CA LEU A 472 -11.02 29.67 -8.40
C LEU A 472 -12.51 29.79 -8.74
N THR A 473 -13.18 28.65 -8.91
CA THR A 473 -14.62 28.58 -9.26
C THR A 473 -15.38 27.74 -8.24
N LEU A 474 -16.40 28.32 -7.61
CA LEU A 474 -17.31 27.66 -6.67
C LEU A 474 -18.72 27.69 -7.25
N LEU A 475 -19.29 26.50 -7.45
CA LEU A 475 -20.61 26.30 -8.04
C LEU A 475 -21.53 25.53 -7.09
N ASP A 476 -22.80 25.92 -7.09
CA ASP A 476 -23.94 25.06 -6.73
C ASP A 476 -23.80 24.26 -5.42
N GLY A 477 -23.45 24.94 -4.33
CA GLY A 477 -23.31 24.36 -2.99
C GLY A 477 -21.87 24.09 -2.55
N ALA A 478 -20.89 24.48 -3.37
CA ALA A 478 -19.49 24.44 -3.01
C ALA A 478 -19.15 25.47 -1.92
N ARG A 479 -18.36 25.05 -0.92
CA ARG A 479 -17.99 25.88 0.23
C ARG A 479 -16.51 25.85 0.58
N ILE A 480 -15.97 27.01 0.94
CA ILE A 480 -14.69 27.14 1.65
C ILE A 480 -15.02 27.69 3.02
N SER A 481 -14.76 26.93 4.09
CA SER A 481 -15.25 27.32 5.41
C SER A 481 -14.31 26.98 6.56
N THR A 482 -14.25 27.89 7.51
CA THR A 482 -13.72 27.61 8.84
C THR A 482 -14.81 27.88 9.87
N SER A 483 -15.16 26.86 10.65
CA SER A 483 -16.17 27.01 11.68
C SER A 483 -15.74 26.50 13.05
N THR A 484 -16.43 26.99 14.08
CA THR A 484 -16.38 26.40 15.41
C THR A 484 -17.79 26.17 15.96
N ASN A 485 -18.03 24.98 16.51
CA ASN A 485 -19.32 24.59 17.09
C ASN A 485 -19.39 24.79 18.61
N HIS A 486 -18.31 25.27 19.23
CA HIS A 486 -18.22 25.43 20.67
C HIS A 486 -18.63 26.84 21.12
N GLU A 487 -19.28 26.96 22.28
CA GLU A 487 -19.85 28.23 22.79
C GLU A 487 -18.84 29.38 22.90
N GLN A 488 -17.58 29.03 23.18
CA GLN A 488 -16.43 29.93 23.32
C GLN A 488 -15.33 29.68 22.28
N GLY A 489 -15.59 28.81 21.29
CA GLY A 489 -14.60 28.44 20.30
C GLY A 489 -14.25 29.61 19.38
N SER A 490 -13.08 29.55 18.73
CA SER A 490 -12.72 30.49 17.66
C SER A 490 -12.66 29.75 16.33
N ALA A 491 -13.36 30.26 15.33
CA ALA A 491 -13.18 29.85 13.95
C ALA A 491 -11.77 30.24 13.46
N GLY A 492 -11.38 29.63 12.36
CA GLY A 492 -10.09 29.81 11.74
C GLY A 492 -9.96 31.12 10.98
N ARG A 493 -8.90 31.20 10.19
CA ARG A 493 -8.66 32.30 9.26
C ARG A 493 -8.56 31.76 7.85
N ILE A 494 -9.21 32.42 6.90
CA ILE A 494 -9.23 32.06 5.49
C ILE A 494 -8.45 33.12 4.73
N GLY A 495 -7.39 32.71 4.05
CA GLY A 495 -6.63 33.55 3.12
C GLY A 495 -6.68 32.96 1.71
N ILE A 496 -7.14 33.75 0.74
CA ILE A 496 -7.27 33.34 -0.65
C ILE A 496 -6.53 34.34 -1.55
N ASP A 497 -5.55 33.87 -2.30
CA ASP A 497 -4.92 34.61 -3.41
C ASP A 497 -5.37 33.98 -4.73
N ALA A 498 -6.15 34.73 -5.50
CA ALA A 498 -6.72 34.28 -6.76
C ALA A 498 -6.45 35.26 -7.91
N GLY A 499 -6.08 34.74 -9.08
CA GLY A 499 -6.10 35.52 -10.33
C GLY A 499 -7.54 35.92 -10.71
N GLN A 500 -8.47 34.97 -10.65
CA GLN A 500 -9.89 35.14 -10.90
C GLN A 500 -10.71 34.33 -9.89
N LEU A 501 -11.83 34.89 -9.43
CA LEU A 501 -12.77 34.24 -8.53
C LEU A 501 -14.19 34.30 -9.10
N ARG A 502 -14.82 33.14 -9.30
CA ARG A 502 -16.24 33.00 -9.63
C ARG A 502 -16.95 32.23 -8.52
N ILE A 503 -18.01 32.80 -7.96
CA ILE A 503 -18.95 32.14 -7.06
C ILE A 503 -20.33 32.21 -7.72
N GLU A 504 -21.01 31.09 -7.85
CA GLU A 504 -22.32 31.03 -8.48
C GLU A 504 -23.17 29.93 -7.82
N GLY A 505 -24.25 30.33 -7.15
CA GLY A 505 -25.14 29.41 -6.46
C GLY A 505 -26.54 29.42 -7.07
N HIS A 506 -26.95 28.34 -7.72
CA HIS A 506 -28.32 28.18 -8.23
C HIS A 506 -29.24 27.58 -7.16
N GLY A 507 -29.51 28.34 -6.09
CA GLY A 507 -30.42 27.91 -5.01
C GLY A 507 -29.80 27.01 -3.93
N ALA A 508 -28.50 26.72 -4.03
CA ALA A 508 -27.71 26.09 -2.97
C ALA A 508 -26.72 27.10 -2.37
N ALA A 509 -26.54 27.06 -1.04
CA ALA A 509 -25.63 27.97 -0.35
C ALA A 509 -24.18 27.74 -0.80
N THR A 510 -23.65 28.69 -1.56
CA THR A 510 -22.34 28.62 -2.21
C THR A 510 -21.50 29.80 -1.74
N GLY A 511 -20.24 29.57 -1.40
CA GLY A 511 -19.35 30.68 -1.07
C GLY A 511 -18.27 30.36 -0.05
N ILE A 512 -17.79 31.44 0.57
CA ILE A 512 -16.64 31.46 1.47
C ILE A 512 -17.12 32.06 2.79
N ASP A 513 -17.00 31.31 3.88
CA ASP A 513 -17.53 31.73 5.17
C ASP A 513 -16.61 31.35 6.33
N SER A 514 -16.60 32.19 7.36
CA SER A 514 -15.99 31.86 8.64
C SER A 514 -17.02 32.12 9.73
N TYR A 515 -17.27 31.13 10.57
CA TYR A 515 -18.46 31.14 11.44
C TYR A 515 -18.21 30.58 12.84
N ALA A 516 -18.71 31.28 13.86
CA ALA A 516 -18.77 30.77 15.23
C ALA A 516 -20.23 30.52 15.62
N TYR A 517 -20.60 29.26 15.89
CA TYR A 517 -21.94 28.89 16.35
C TYR A 517 -22.16 29.18 17.84
N GLY A 518 -21.09 29.45 18.59
CA GLY A 518 -21.14 29.81 20.01
C GLY A 518 -21.54 31.26 20.28
N ALA A 519 -22.24 31.50 21.38
CA ALA A 519 -22.73 32.83 21.77
C ALA A 519 -21.60 33.85 22.08
N ALA A 520 -20.38 33.38 22.36
CA ALA A 520 -19.22 34.22 22.68
C ALA A 520 -17.98 33.87 21.85
N GLY A 521 -18.13 33.08 20.79
CA GLY A 521 -17.02 32.65 19.94
C GLY A 521 -16.56 33.71 18.95
N ASN A 522 -15.28 33.68 18.57
CA ASN A 522 -14.75 34.55 17.52
C ASN A 522 -14.95 33.88 16.15
N ALA A 523 -15.66 34.54 15.23
CA ALA A 523 -15.90 34.03 13.87
C ALA A 523 -14.66 34.08 12.96
N GLY A 524 -13.50 34.56 13.44
CA GLY A 524 -12.26 34.56 12.68
C GLY A 524 -12.23 35.64 11.59
N SER A 525 -11.49 35.40 10.51
CA SER A 525 -11.35 36.36 9.42
C SER A 525 -11.31 35.68 8.05
N VAL A 526 -11.84 36.39 7.05
CA VAL A 526 -11.73 36.03 5.63
C VAL A 526 -10.99 37.15 4.91
N GLU A 527 -9.86 36.83 4.30
CA GLU A 527 -9.04 37.72 3.49
C GLU A 527 -9.00 37.21 2.05
N LEU A 528 -9.39 38.07 1.12
CA LEU A 528 -9.53 37.77 -0.30
C LEU A 528 -8.66 38.75 -1.10
N GLN A 529 -7.62 38.22 -1.73
CA GLN A 529 -6.82 38.96 -2.70
C GLN A 529 -7.16 38.43 -4.09
N VAL A 530 -7.90 39.24 -4.88
CA VAL A 530 -8.27 38.90 -6.27
C VAL A 530 -7.60 39.89 -7.21
N ARG A 531 -6.73 39.39 -8.09
CA ARG A 531 -5.91 40.23 -8.99
C ARG A 531 -6.64 40.64 -10.27
N GLY A 532 -7.67 39.88 -10.66
CA GLY A 532 -8.45 40.05 -11.88
C GLY A 532 -9.95 40.08 -11.63
N ALA A 533 -10.71 39.24 -12.35
CA ALA A 533 -12.16 39.24 -12.28
C ALA A 533 -12.70 38.61 -10.99
N LEU A 534 -13.68 39.29 -10.36
CA LEU A 534 -14.50 38.77 -9.27
C LEU A 534 -15.97 38.72 -9.74
N THR A 535 -16.55 37.52 -9.82
CA THR A 535 -17.97 37.30 -10.15
C THR A 535 -18.66 36.60 -8.99
N LEU A 536 -19.81 37.10 -8.56
CA LEU A 536 -20.59 36.63 -7.41
C LEU A 536 -22.05 36.35 -7.80
#